data_AF-L7VPJ6-F1
#
_entry.id   AF-L7VPJ6-F1
#
_cell.length_a   1.000
_cell.length_b   1.000
_cell.length_c   1.000
_cell.angle_alpha   90.00
_cell.angle_beta   90.00
_cell.angle_gamma   90.00
#
_symmetry.space_group_name_H-M   'P 1'
#
loop_
_entity.id
_entity.type
_entity.pdbx_description
1 polymer ?
#
loop_
_entity_poly.entity_id
_entity_poly.type
_entity_poly.pdbx_seq_one_letter_code
_entity_poly.pdbx_strand_id
1 'polypeptide(L)'
;MPFHMTHLHIAKNIYRALPEAIENLPQFYLGNIAPDAIHNRKGYKSDYKRISHLCVGDAPWGMATNNDEWIGNVLKFLQNNKNSENRDFILGYCCHVLSDIFNNIAVWTPFRLKYPEEFAKGYGGLYHQESEKVDIELGLREENRNDFWVHLEKAEPIDLDNIVSAEEIGKHKENILHNWYKNKKHQDLSENKLVTVESTMKFIKDATDFIIDKILYFVGDTC
;
A
#
# COMPACT_ATOMS: atom_id res chain seq x y z
N MET A 1 2.01 -7.31 5.45
CA MET A 1 1.50 -6.18 4.65
C MET A 1 2.26 -6.15 3.34
N PRO A 2 1.59 -5.81 2.23
CA PRO A 2 2.19 -5.80 0.90
C PRO A 2 3.33 -4.77 0.77
N PHE A 3 4.13 -4.91 -0.28
CA PHE A 3 5.21 -3.99 -0.61
C PHE A 3 4.78 -3.00 -1.70
N HIS A 4 5.64 -2.00 -1.97
CA HIS A 4 5.37 -0.88 -2.87
C HIS A 4 4.79 -1.31 -4.23
N MET A 5 5.35 -2.33 -4.89
CA MET A 5 4.84 -2.77 -6.20
C MET A 5 3.44 -3.34 -6.10
N THR A 6 3.11 -4.04 -5.01
CA THR A 6 1.76 -4.58 -4.84
C THR A 6 0.74 -3.45 -4.74
N HIS A 7 1.01 -2.41 -3.95
CA HIS A 7 0.15 -1.23 -3.86
C HIS A 7 0.02 -0.49 -5.19
N LEU A 8 1.13 -0.28 -5.91
CA LEU A 8 1.11 0.41 -7.20
C LEU A 8 0.35 -0.36 -8.28
N HIS A 9 0.43 -1.69 -8.31
CA HIS A 9 -0.38 -2.51 -9.21
C HIS A 9 -1.87 -2.48 -8.86
N ILE A 10 -2.22 -2.46 -7.56
CA ILE A 10 -3.61 -2.26 -7.12
C ILE A 10 -4.12 -0.89 -7.58
N ALA A 11 -3.33 0.17 -7.37
CA ALA A 11 -3.64 1.52 -7.80
C ALA A 11 -3.86 1.60 -9.31
N LYS A 12 -2.95 1.01 -10.10
CA LYS A 12 -3.07 0.92 -11.56
C LYS A 12 -4.37 0.27 -12.00
N ASN A 13 -4.75 -0.85 -11.37
CA ASN A 13 -5.99 -1.53 -11.72
C ASN A 13 -7.24 -0.72 -11.33
N ILE A 14 -7.21 -0.01 -10.20
CA ILE A 14 -8.28 0.92 -9.81
C ILE A 14 -8.42 2.04 -10.84
N TYR A 15 -7.30 2.67 -11.24
CA TYR A 15 -7.31 3.71 -12.27
C TYR A 15 -7.85 3.20 -13.61
N ARG A 16 -7.50 1.97 -14.01
CA ARG A 16 -8.03 1.37 -15.25
C ARG A 16 -9.53 1.09 -15.18
N ALA A 17 -10.07 0.79 -14.00
CA ALA A 17 -11.49 0.53 -13.81
C ALA A 17 -12.31 1.81 -13.66
N LEU A 18 -11.72 2.85 -13.07
CA LEU A 18 -12.38 4.11 -12.71
C LEU A 18 -11.54 5.33 -13.15
N PRO A 19 -11.21 5.49 -14.45
CA PRO A 19 -10.29 6.53 -14.89
C PRO A 19 -10.84 7.95 -14.67
N GLU A 20 -12.16 8.12 -14.81
CA GLU A 20 -12.84 9.41 -14.61
C GLU A 20 -12.85 9.85 -13.14
N ALA A 21 -12.65 8.91 -12.21
CA ALA A 21 -12.62 9.21 -10.79
C ALA A 21 -11.26 9.72 -10.31
N ILE A 22 -10.23 9.79 -11.16
CA ILE A 22 -8.86 10.18 -10.80
C ILE A 22 -8.34 11.18 -11.84
N GLU A 23 -8.24 12.44 -11.46
CA GLU A 23 -7.82 13.53 -12.33
C GLU A 23 -6.28 13.70 -12.33
N ASN A 24 -5.64 13.43 -11.19
CA ASN A 24 -4.21 13.56 -10.95
C ASN A 24 -3.59 12.21 -10.58
N LEU A 25 -3.32 11.40 -11.61
CA LEU A 25 -2.71 10.08 -11.47
C LEU A 25 -1.34 10.09 -10.73
N PRO A 26 -0.40 11.02 -10.99
CA PRO A 26 0.82 11.17 -10.20
C PRO A 26 0.57 11.21 -8.68
N GLN A 27 -0.35 12.08 -8.24
CA GLN A 27 -0.65 12.21 -6.81
C GLN A 27 -1.41 11.01 -6.26
N PHE A 28 -2.29 10.39 -7.05
CA PHE A 28 -2.94 9.14 -6.66
C PHE A 28 -1.93 8.00 -6.42
N TYR A 29 -0.93 7.83 -7.27
CA TYR A 29 0.14 6.84 -7.06
C TYR A 29 1.01 7.18 -5.85
N LEU A 30 1.36 8.45 -5.64
CA LEU A 30 2.09 8.87 -4.45
C LEU A 30 1.30 8.61 -3.16
N GLY A 31 -0.01 8.85 -3.18
CA GLY A 31 -0.91 8.49 -2.09
C GLY A 31 -0.85 7.00 -1.75
N ASN A 32 -0.75 6.13 -2.75
CA ASN A 32 -0.68 4.67 -2.55
C ASN A 32 0.62 4.17 -1.91
N ILE A 33 1.65 5.01 -1.78
CA ILE A 33 2.91 4.65 -1.08
C ILE A 33 3.15 5.51 0.17
N ALA A 34 2.36 6.57 0.36
CA ALA A 34 2.55 7.53 1.44
C ALA A 34 2.35 6.96 2.86
N PRO A 35 1.41 6.04 3.16
CA PRO A 35 1.26 5.49 4.51
C PRO A 35 2.53 4.81 5.05
N ASP A 36 3.31 4.21 4.15
CA ASP A 36 4.56 3.52 4.44
C ASP A 36 5.77 4.46 4.61
N ALA A 37 5.63 5.72 4.20
CA ALA A 37 6.68 6.71 4.38
C ALA A 37 6.99 7.01 5.85
N ILE A 38 6.10 6.62 6.77
CA ILE A 38 6.30 6.66 8.22
C ILE A 38 7.59 5.96 8.69
N HIS A 39 8.11 4.99 7.93
CA HIS A 39 9.39 4.33 8.23
C HIS A 39 10.58 5.31 8.23
N ASN A 40 10.46 6.44 7.54
CA ASN A 40 11.49 7.48 7.50
C ASN A 40 11.46 8.40 8.73
N ARG A 41 10.48 8.23 9.65
CA ARG A 41 10.39 9.02 10.87
C ARG A 41 11.59 8.74 11.78
N LYS A 42 12.24 9.79 12.28
CA LYS A 42 13.33 9.66 13.25
C LYS A 42 12.84 8.89 14.48
N GLY A 43 13.58 7.83 14.84
CA GLY A 43 13.21 6.97 15.96
C GLY A 43 11.94 6.13 15.69
N TYR A 44 11.72 5.75 14.43
CA TYR A 44 10.62 4.91 13.99
C TYR A 44 10.40 3.72 14.94
N LYS A 45 9.13 3.50 15.27
CA LYS A 45 8.63 2.32 15.96
C LYS A 45 7.52 1.75 15.11
N SER A 46 7.42 0.42 15.01
CA SER A 46 6.39 -0.22 14.18
C SER A 46 4.98 0.26 14.52
N ASP A 47 4.72 0.61 15.77
CA ASP A 47 3.39 1.05 16.20
C ASP A 47 3.00 2.44 15.67
N TYR A 48 3.94 3.22 15.13
CA TYR A 48 3.62 4.47 14.42
C TYR A 48 2.77 4.21 13.17
N LYS A 49 2.85 3.00 12.60
CA LYS A 49 1.98 2.58 11.51
C LYS A 49 0.51 2.56 11.89
N ARG A 50 0.14 2.42 13.17
CA ARG A 50 -1.27 2.51 13.57
C ARG A 50 -1.88 3.87 13.18
N ILE A 51 -1.12 4.94 13.34
CA ILE A 51 -1.56 6.28 12.97
C ILE A 51 -1.54 6.43 11.44
N SER A 52 -0.43 6.07 10.78
CA SER A 52 -0.33 6.22 9.31
C SER A 52 -1.20 5.27 8.51
N HIS A 53 -1.69 4.19 9.10
CA HIS A 53 -2.61 3.28 8.44
C HIS A 53 -4.03 3.41 9.01
N LEU A 54 -4.33 4.51 9.71
CA LEU A 54 -5.68 4.84 10.19
C LEU A 54 -6.32 3.71 11.01
N CYS A 55 -5.51 2.95 11.77
CA CYS A 55 -6.00 1.86 12.59
C CYS A 55 -6.94 2.37 13.69
N VAL A 56 -7.84 1.48 14.10
CA VAL A 56 -8.75 1.69 15.23
C VAL A 56 -8.39 0.77 16.39
N GLY A 57 -8.74 1.19 17.60
CA GLY A 57 -8.44 0.47 18.84
C GLY A 57 -6.94 0.47 19.20
N ASP A 58 -6.59 -0.33 20.22
CA ASP A 58 -5.27 -0.32 20.87
C ASP A 58 -4.39 -1.53 20.53
N ALA A 59 -4.82 -2.37 19.59
CA ALA A 59 -4.01 -3.50 19.15
C ALA A 59 -2.71 -3.00 18.50
N PRO A 60 -1.55 -3.62 18.81
CA PRO A 60 -0.30 -3.31 18.13
C PRO A 60 -0.40 -3.48 16.61
N TRP A 61 0.44 -2.78 15.86
CA TRP A 61 0.53 -2.98 14.42
C TRP A 61 0.69 -4.47 14.04
N GLY A 62 -0.09 -4.93 13.05
CA GLY A 62 -0.12 -6.32 12.62
C GLY A 62 -0.94 -7.27 13.52
N MET A 63 -1.58 -6.74 14.58
CA MET A 63 -2.43 -7.52 15.50
C MET A 63 -3.89 -7.05 15.51
N ALA A 64 -4.27 -6.09 14.66
CA ALA A 64 -5.63 -5.60 14.54
C ALA A 64 -6.59 -6.72 14.08
N THR A 65 -7.74 -6.84 14.76
CA THR A 65 -8.76 -7.86 14.47
C THR A 65 -10.11 -7.25 14.06
N ASN A 66 -10.41 -6.01 14.43
CA ASN A 66 -11.65 -5.34 14.07
C ASN A 66 -11.54 -4.66 12.69
N ASN A 67 -11.55 -5.46 11.63
CA ASN A 67 -11.39 -4.95 10.27
C ASN A 67 -12.57 -4.07 9.81
N ASP A 68 -13.80 -4.33 10.26
CA ASP A 68 -14.98 -3.56 9.85
C ASP A 68 -14.93 -2.12 10.36
N GLU A 69 -14.56 -1.94 11.63
CA GLU A 69 -14.38 -0.60 12.21
C GLU A 69 -13.18 0.11 11.58
N TRP A 70 -12.10 -0.63 11.26
CA TRP A 70 -10.95 -0.07 10.55
C TRP A 70 -11.35 0.44 9.15
N ILE A 71 -12.09 -0.35 8.37
CA ILE A 71 -12.65 0.07 7.07
C ILE A 71 -13.52 1.32 7.25
N GLY A 72 -14.42 1.32 8.23
CA GLY A 72 -15.28 2.46 8.53
C GLY A 72 -14.48 3.74 8.81
N ASN A 73 -13.37 3.64 9.53
CA ASN A 73 -12.50 4.78 9.81
C ASN A 73 -11.80 5.31 8.55
N VAL A 74 -11.32 4.43 7.66
CA VAL A 74 -10.73 4.84 6.37
C VAL A 74 -11.77 5.52 5.48
N LEU A 75 -12.98 4.97 5.36
CA LEU A 75 -14.03 5.56 4.55
C LEU A 75 -14.51 6.90 5.10
N LYS A 76 -14.58 7.05 6.42
CA LYS A 76 -14.84 8.34 7.07
C LYS A 76 -13.74 9.36 6.76
N PHE A 77 -12.47 8.94 6.81
CA PHE A 77 -11.35 9.80 6.43
C PHE A 77 -11.44 10.25 4.97
N LEU A 78 -11.74 9.34 4.05
CA LEU A 78 -11.98 9.66 2.64
C LEU A 78 -13.12 10.68 2.47
N GLN A 79 -14.28 10.41 3.09
CA GLN A 79 -15.46 11.27 3.02
C GLN A 79 -15.18 12.69 3.52
N ASN A 80 -14.47 12.83 4.64
CA ASN A 80 -14.13 14.13 5.21
C ASN A 80 -13.21 14.96 4.31
N ASN A 81 -12.49 14.30 3.39
CA ASN A 81 -11.51 14.92 2.50
C ASN A 81 -11.95 14.92 1.03
N LYS A 82 -13.20 14.55 0.71
CA LYS A 82 -13.66 14.38 -0.67
C LYS A 82 -13.60 15.65 -1.53
N ASN A 83 -13.60 16.82 -0.90
CA ASN A 83 -13.52 18.13 -1.57
C ASN A 83 -12.14 18.79 -1.38
N SER A 84 -11.14 18.06 -0.90
CA SER A 84 -9.78 18.58 -0.71
C SER A 84 -9.11 18.84 -2.05
N GLU A 85 -8.25 19.85 -2.13
CA GLU A 85 -7.37 20.03 -3.29
C GLU A 85 -6.42 18.84 -3.51
N ASN A 86 -6.17 18.06 -2.44
CA ASN A 86 -5.35 16.85 -2.44
C ASN A 86 -6.19 15.56 -2.58
N ARG A 87 -7.42 15.66 -3.10
CA ARG A 87 -8.39 14.56 -3.14
C ARG A 87 -7.83 13.27 -3.74
N ASP A 88 -7.09 13.32 -4.85
CA ASP A 88 -6.56 12.11 -5.49
C ASP A 88 -5.42 11.47 -4.71
N PHE A 89 -4.55 12.28 -4.08
CA PHE A 89 -3.58 11.76 -3.13
C PHE A 89 -4.29 11.03 -1.98
N ILE A 90 -5.34 11.65 -1.42
CA ILE A 90 -6.08 11.08 -0.28
C ILE A 90 -6.83 9.82 -0.69
N LEU A 91 -7.42 9.77 -1.88
CA LEU A 91 -8.00 8.55 -2.43
C LEU A 91 -6.94 7.45 -2.53
N GLY A 92 -5.76 7.77 -3.07
CA GLY A 92 -4.66 6.81 -3.15
C GLY A 92 -4.19 6.31 -1.79
N TYR A 93 -4.10 7.22 -0.81
CA TYR A 93 -3.80 6.90 0.59
C TYR A 93 -4.81 5.92 1.18
N CYS A 94 -6.10 6.18 0.97
CA CYS A 94 -7.16 5.29 1.44
C CYS A 94 -7.13 3.92 0.73
N CYS A 95 -6.85 3.88 -0.58
CA CYS A 95 -6.69 2.63 -1.33
C CYS A 95 -5.54 1.77 -0.79
N HIS A 96 -4.41 2.39 -0.43
CA HIS A 96 -3.32 1.69 0.25
C HIS A 96 -3.82 1.07 1.56
N VAL A 97 -4.43 1.85 2.44
CA VAL A 97 -4.87 1.34 3.74
C VAL A 97 -5.93 0.24 3.59
N LEU A 98 -6.87 0.38 2.65
CA LEU A 98 -7.85 -0.67 2.35
C LEU A 98 -7.21 -1.95 1.80
N SER A 99 -6.18 -1.84 0.96
CA SER A 99 -5.41 -3.01 0.51
C SER A 99 -4.67 -3.70 1.66
N ASP A 100 -4.21 -2.91 2.64
CA ASP A 100 -3.58 -3.38 3.85
C ASP A 100 -4.57 -4.10 4.79
N ILE A 101 -5.77 -3.57 4.94
CA ILE A 101 -6.87 -4.25 5.64
C ILE A 101 -7.23 -5.56 4.93
N PHE A 102 -7.33 -5.55 3.60
CA PHE A 102 -7.61 -6.76 2.85
C PHE A 102 -6.47 -7.80 2.99
N ASN A 103 -5.20 -7.36 2.99
CA ASN A 103 -4.08 -8.22 3.34
C ASN A 103 -4.23 -8.80 4.75
N ASN A 104 -4.67 -7.99 5.73
CA ASN A 104 -4.90 -8.46 7.08
C ASN A 104 -5.93 -9.60 7.15
N ILE A 105 -7.04 -9.43 6.42
CA ILE A 105 -8.14 -10.40 6.34
C ILE A 105 -7.72 -11.67 5.60
N ALA A 106 -7.22 -11.52 4.37
CA ALA A 106 -7.07 -12.62 3.43
C ALA A 106 -5.74 -13.36 3.56
N VAL A 107 -4.71 -12.70 4.11
CA VAL A 107 -3.33 -13.24 4.10
C VAL A 107 -2.72 -13.25 5.50
N TRP A 108 -2.58 -12.08 6.14
CA TRP A 108 -1.76 -11.94 7.34
C TRP A 108 -2.35 -12.65 8.56
N THR A 109 -3.65 -12.47 8.85
CA THR A 109 -4.29 -13.17 9.97
C THR A 109 -4.30 -14.69 9.77
N PRO A 110 -4.72 -15.22 8.59
CA PRO A 110 -4.60 -16.65 8.31
C PRO A 110 -3.17 -17.17 8.42
N PHE A 111 -2.18 -16.44 7.89
CA PHE A 111 -0.76 -16.81 7.98
C PHE A 111 -0.29 -16.90 9.44
N ARG A 112 -0.55 -15.86 10.24
CA ARG A 112 -0.16 -15.80 11.65
C ARG A 112 -0.77 -16.93 12.48
N LEU A 113 -2.03 -17.28 12.22
CA LEU A 113 -2.71 -18.38 12.91
C LEU A 113 -2.20 -19.75 12.49
N LYS A 114 -1.84 -19.92 11.21
CA LYS A 114 -1.36 -21.19 10.65
C LYS A 114 0.13 -21.45 10.90
N TYR A 115 0.95 -20.39 10.98
CA TYR A 115 2.41 -20.47 11.10
C TYR A 115 2.94 -19.59 12.25
N PRO A 116 2.57 -19.87 13.51
CA PRO A 116 2.94 -19.03 14.65
C PRO A 116 4.46 -18.92 14.88
N GLU A 117 5.21 -19.98 14.58
CA GLU A 117 6.68 -20.00 14.71
C GLU A 117 7.36 -19.11 13.65
N GLU A 118 6.87 -19.13 12.40
CA GLU A 118 7.39 -18.23 11.36
C GLU A 118 7.03 -16.78 11.66
N PHE A 119 5.82 -16.54 12.18
CA PHE A 119 5.40 -15.21 12.61
C PHE A 119 6.31 -14.62 13.69
N ALA A 120 6.74 -15.44 14.66
CA ALA A 120 7.65 -15.00 15.73
C ALA A 120 9.02 -14.51 15.24
N LYS A 121 9.42 -14.83 14.00
CA LYS A 121 10.66 -14.34 13.36
C LYS A 121 10.56 -12.90 12.85
N GLY A 122 9.37 -12.29 12.85
CA GLY A 122 9.15 -10.91 12.44
C GLY A 122 9.57 -10.64 10.99
N TYR A 123 10.23 -9.51 10.74
CA TYR A 123 10.75 -9.13 9.41
C TYR A 123 11.80 -10.12 8.85
N GLY A 124 12.38 -10.98 9.69
CA GLY A 124 13.25 -12.06 9.25
C GLY A 124 12.52 -13.36 8.86
N GLY A 125 11.19 -13.39 8.96
CA GLY A 125 10.38 -14.58 8.67
C GLY A 125 10.21 -14.87 7.18
N LEU A 126 9.90 -16.14 6.86
CA LEU A 126 9.80 -16.62 5.48
C LEU A 126 8.84 -15.80 4.62
N TYR A 127 7.67 -15.45 5.13
CA TYR A 127 6.67 -14.65 4.40
C TYR A 127 7.22 -13.28 3.96
N HIS A 128 7.98 -12.59 4.82
CA HIS A 128 8.51 -11.28 4.50
C HIS A 128 9.61 -11.36 3.44
N GLN A 129 10.52 -12.32 3.59
CA GLN A 129 11.60 -12.56 2.62
C GLN A 129 11.07 -12.90 1.23
N GLU A 130 10.07 -13.79 1.15
CA GLU A 130 9.46 -14.14 -0.14
C GLU A 130 8.68 -12.97 -0.75
N SER A 131 8.01 -12.16 0.07
CA SER A 131 7.33 -10.94 -0.38
C SER A 131 8.31 -9.92 -0.96
N GLU A 132 9.46 -9.70 -0.31
CA GLU A 132 10.52 -8.81 -0.81
C GLU A 132 11.05 -9.29 -2.16
N LYS A 133 11.29 -10.60 -2.32
CA LYS A 133 11.74 -11.15 -3.60
C LYS A 133 10.75 -10.90 -4.73
N VAL A 134 9.46 -11.11 -4.47
CA VAL A 134 8.41 -10.86 -5.47
C VAL A 134 8.28 -9.37 -5.78
N ASP A 135 8.39 -8.48 -4.77
CA ASP A 135 8.40 -7.03 -4.99
C ASP A 135 9.54 -6.59 -5.90
N ILE A 136 10.76 -7.09 -5.65
CA ILE A 136 11.92 -6.83 -6.51
C ILE A 136 11.66 -7.30 -7.94
N GLU A 137 11.14 -8.52 -8.11
CA GLU A 137 10.85 -9.06 -9.44
C GLU A 137 9.82 -8.22 -10.20
N LEU A 138 8.78 -7.71 -9.51
CA LEU A 138 7.81 -6.80 -10.11
C LEU A 138 8.45 -5.44 -10.44
N GLY A 139 9.29 -4.89 -9.56
CA GLY A 139 9.93 -3.58 -9.77
C GLY A 139 10.99 -3.55 -10.87
N LEU A 140 11.53 -4.72 -11.24
CA LEU A 140 12.49 -4.85 -12.35
C LEU A 140 11.82 -4.97 -13.72
N ARG A 141 10.49 -5.12 -13.78
CA ARG A 141 9.79 -5.15 -15.07
C ARG A 141 9.78 -3.78 -15.75
N GLU A 142 10.09 -3.76 -17.03
CA GLU A 142 10.24 -2.53 -17.80
C GLU A 142 8.93 -1.73 -17.86
N GLU A 143 7.78 -2.41 -18.01
CA GLU A 143 6.47 -1.77 -18.06
C GLU A 143 6.11 -1.04 -16.75
N ASN A 144 6.65 -1.48 -15.61
CA ASN A 144 6.40 -0.83 -14.33
C ASN A 144 7.25 0.41 -14.16
N ARG A 145 8.47 0.42 -14.71
CA ARG A 145 9.31 1.63 -14.76
C ARG A 145 8.72 2.68 -15.70
N ASN A 146 8.25 2.26 -16.87
CA ASN A 146 7.66 3.17 -17.85
C ASN A 146 6.30 3.75 -17.44
N ASP A 147 5.72 3.25 -16.34
CA ASP A 147 4.45 3.71 -15.77
C ASP A 147 4.67 4.38 -14.41
N PHE A 148 5.01 3.59 -13.38
CA PHE A 148 5.07 4.06 -12.00
C PHE A 148 6.15 5.12 -11.77
N TRP A 149 7.36 4.97 -12.33
CA TRP A 149 8.43 5.96 -12.12
C TRP A 149 8.06 7.29 -12.77
N VAL A 150 7.55 7.26 -14.00
CA VAL A 150 7.15 8.47 -14.73
C VAL A 150 6.11 9.29 -13.97
N HIS A 151 5.19 8.61 -13.29
CA HIS A 151 4.17 9.26 -12.48
C HIS A 151 4.70 9.70 -11.11
N LEU A 152 5.48 8.88 -10.41
CA LEU A 152 6.07 9.23 -9.12
C LEU A 152 7.09 10.37 -9.22
N GLU A 153 7.84 10.48 -10.31
CA GLU A 153 8.76 11.61 -10.56
C GLU A 153 8.02 12.95 -10.61
N LYS A 154 6.80 12.97 -11.16
CA LYS A 154 5.95 14.18 -11.29
C LYS A 154 5.15 14.50 -10.02
N ALA A 155 5.07 13.55 -9.10
CA ALA A 155 4.25 13.67 -7.91
C ALA A 155 4.96 14.52 -6.84
N GLU A 156 4.25 15.47 -6.24
CA GLU A 156 4.81 16.35 -5.22
C GLU A 156 4.43 15.85 -3.81
N PRO A 157 5.41 15.63 -2.92
CA PRO A 157 5.12 15.27 -1.52
C PRO A 157 4.25 16.33 -0.84
N ILE A 158 3.19 15.88 -0.19
CA ILE A 158 2.29 16.73 0.59
C ILE A 158 2.36 16.38 2.06
N ASP A 159 2.04 17.33 2.93
CA ASP A 159 1.89 17.03 4.35
C ASP A 159 0.49 16.48 4.62
N LEU A 160 0.42 15.38 5.37
CA LEU A 160 -0.82 14.88 5.92
C LEU A 160 -0.74 15.03 7.44
N ASP A 161 -1.14 16.23 7.89
CA ASP A 161 -0.93 16.74 9.24
C ASP A 161 -1.13 15.67 10.33
N ASN A 162 -0.16 15.58 11.24
CA ASN A 162 -0.11 14.64 12.37
C ASN A 162 -0.11 13.15 11.99
N ILE A 163 -0.12 12.82 10.71
CA ILE A 163 -0.10 11.44 10.21
C ILE A 163 1.27 11.13 9.61
N VAL A 164 1.62 11.74 8.47
CA VAL A 164 2.90 11.56 7.77
C VAL A 164 3.29 12.88 7.10
N SER A 165 4.55 13.30 7.24
CA SER A 165 5.00 14.59 6.70
C SER A 165 5.41 14.53 5.23
N ALA A 166 5.41 15.69 4.56
CA ALA A 166 5.91 15.82 3.20
C ALA A 166 7.38 15.37 3.07
N GLU A 167 8.21 15.63 4.09
CA GLU A 167 9.61 15.18 4.13
C GLU A 167 9.71 13.64 4.20
N GLU A 168 8.89 13.00 5.03
CA GLU A 168 8.83 11.54 5.15
C GLU A 168 8.43 10.90 3.81
N ILE A 169 7.38 11.44 3.17
CA ILE A 169 6.87 11.00 1.86
C ILE A 169 7.91 11.22 0.78
N GLY A 170 8.54 12.39 0.73
CA GLY A 170 9.60 12.71 -0.21
C GLY A 170 10.76 11.71 -0.13
N LYS A 171 11.26 11.43 1.09
CA LYS A 171 12.32 10.43 1.29
C LYS A 171 11.91 9.04 0.83
N HIS A 172 10.65 8.64 1.08
CA HIS A 172 10.13 7.34 0.67
C HIS A 172 10.06 7.23 -0.86
N LYS A 173 9.54 8.27 -1.52
CA LYS A 173 9.48 8.40 -2.97
C LYS A 173 10.87 8.31 -3.60
N GLU A 174 11.83 9.09 -3.11
CA GLU A 174 13.23 9.07 -3.57
C GLU A 174 13.89 7.70 -3.36
N ASN A 175 13.59 7.03 -2.24
CA ASN A 175 14.07 5.68 -1.99
C ASN A 175 13.56 4.68 -3.04
N ILE A 176 12.26 4.70 -3.35
CA ILE A 176 11.67 3.83 -4.38
C ILE A 176 12.30 4.14 -5.75
N LEU A 177 12.35 5.42 -6.13
CA LEU A 177 12.81 5.84 -7.45
C LEU A 177 14.29 5.50 -7.71
N HIS A 178 15.14 5.68 -6.70
CA HIS A 178 16.59 5.74 -6.93
C HIS A 178 17.43 4.77 -6.10
N ASN A 179 16.89 4.13 -5.07
CA ASN A 179 17.68 3.34 -4.12
C ASN A 179 17.22 1.89 -3.98
N TRP A 180 15.93 1.64 -3.73
CA TRP A 180 15.40 0.33 -3.37
C TRP A 180 15.69 -0.76 -4.43
N TYR A 181 15.44 -0.44 -5.70
CA TYR A 181 15.65 -1.36 -6.82
C TYR A 181 17.03 -1.20 -7.50
N LYS A 182 17.85 -0.24 -7.03
CA LYS A 182 19.15 0.04 -7.64
C LYS A 182 20.09 -1.15 -7.45
N ASN A 183 20.70 -1.61 -8.55
CA ASN A 183 21.60 -2.76 -8.61
C ASN A 183 20.99 -4.11 -8.17
N LYS A 184 19.67 -4.17 -7.92
CA LYS A 184 18.98 -5.45 -7.69
C LYS A 184 18.95 -6.24 -9.00
N LYS A 185 19.01 -7.57 -8.89
CA LYS A 185 18.90 -8.51 -10.01
C LYS A 185 17.55 -9.23 -9.92
N HIS A 186 17.13 -9.86 -11.01
CA HIS A 186 16.00 -10.80 -10.98
C HIS A 186 16.21 -11.83 -9.88
N GLN A 187 15.14 -12.11 -9.14
CA GLN A 187 15.20 -12.97 -7.96
C GLN A 187 14.87 -14.41 -8.34
N ASP A 188 15.54 -15.38 -7.71
CA ASP A 188 15.10 -16.77 -7.80
C ASP A 188 13.87 -16.97 -6.91
N LEU A 189 12.74 -17.20 -7.58
CA LEU A 189 11.43 -17.40 -6.97
C LEU A 189 11.00 -18.87 -6.96
N SER A 190 11.80 -19.78 -7.52
CA SER A 190 11.44 -21.20 -7.65
C SER A 190 11.27 -21.91 -6.31
N GLU A 191 11.93 -21.40 -5.27
CA GLU A 191 11.87 -21.93 -3.90
C GLU A 191 10.82 -21.25 -3.02
N ASN A 192 10.10 -20.23 -3.51
CA ASN A 192 9.09 -19.55 -2.72
C ASN A 192 7.92 -20.50 -2.41
N LYS A 193 7.54 -20.60 -1.14
CA LYS A 193 6.52 -21.53 -0.63
C LYS A 193 5.21 -20.86 -0.27
N LEU A 194 5.26 -19.61 0.19
CA LEU A 194 4.14 -18.83 0.72
C LEU A 194 3.70 -17.72 -0.22
N VAL A 195 4.66 -17.07 -0.89
CA VAL A 195 4.41 -15.89 -1.73
C VAL A 195 5.03 -16.07 -3.09
N THR A 196 4.21 -16.24 -4.12
CA THR A 196 4.63 -16.31 -5.53
C THR A 196 4.15 -15.10 -6.30
N VAL A 197 4.71 -14.86 -7.50
CA VAL A 197 4.19 -13.85 -8.43
C VAL A 197 2.70 -14.10 -8.71
N GLU A 198 2.32 -15.35 -8.95
CA GLU A 198 0.92 -15.72 -9.22
C GLU A 198 0.00 -15.37 -8.03
N SER A 199 0.39 -15.76 -6.80
CA SER A 199 -0.43 -15.44 -5.62
C SER A 199 -0.52 -13.94 -5.38
N THR A 200 0.58 -13.19 -5.64
CA THR A 200 0.60 -11.73 -5.51
C THR A 200 -0.28 -11.06 -6.57
N MET A 201 -0.24 -11.51 -7.83
CA MET A 201 -1.10 -10.98 -8.89
C MET A 201 -2.58 -11.32 -8.64
N LYS A 202 -2.88 -12.50 -8.09
CA LYS A 202 -4.23 -12.84 -7.64
C LYS A 202 -4.68 -11.92 -6.50
N PHE A 203 -3.84 -11.72 -5.49
CA PHE A 203 -4.11 -10.80 -4.39
C PHE A 203 -4.36 -9.38 -4.91
N ILE A 204 -3.54 -8.88 -5.83
CA ILE A 204 -3.72 -7.56 -6.47
C ILE A 204 -5.12 -7.45 -7.06
N LYS A 205 -5.55 -8.45 -7.84
CA LYS A 205 -6.89 -8.45 -8.45
C LYS A 205 -7.99 -8.43 -7.39
N ASP A 206 -7.93 -9.35 -6.42
CA ASP A 206 -8.97 -9.48 -5.39
C ASP A 206 -9.03 -8.22 -4.50
N ALA A 207 -7.87 -7.62 -4.19
CA ALA A 207 -7.77 -6.37 -3.45
C ALA A 207 -8.36 -5.20 -4.25
N THR A 208 -8.10 -5.12 -5.56
CA THR A 208 -8.74 -4.12 -6.43
C THR A 208 -10.26 -4.25 -6.38
N ASP A 209 -10.80 -5.46 -6.56
CA ASP A 209 -12.25 -5.71 -6.55
C ASP A 209 -12.85 -5.31 -5.18
N PHE A 210 -12.17 -5.69 -4.09
CA PHE A 210 -12.55 -5.31 -2.73
C PHE A 210 -12.58 -3.78 -2.53
N ILE A 211 -11.54 -3.06 -2.98
CA ILE A 211 -11.44 -1.61 -2.79
C ILE A 211 -12.50 -0.89 -3.59
N ILE A 212 -12.70 -1.26 -4.86
CA ILE A 212 -13.71 -0.66 -5.74
C ILE A 212 -15.09 -0.77 -5.09
N ASP A 213 -15.48 -1.94 -4.59
CA ASP A 213 -16.74 -2.13 -3.86
C ASP A 213 -16.93 -1.13 -2.70
N LYS A 214 -15.85 -0.75 -2.01
CA LYS A 214 -15.91 0.20 -0.89
C LYS A 214 -15.95 1.66 -1.32
N ILE A 215 -15.25 2.01 -2.40
CA ILE A 215 -15.10 3.42 -2.80
C ILE A 215 -16.13 3.88 -3.83
N LEU A 216 -16.85 2.95 -4.49
CA LEU A 216 -17.84 3.28 -5.54
C LEU A 216 -18.86 4.34 -5.12
N TYR A 217 -19.39 4.24 -3.91
CA TYR A 217 -20.35 5.21 -3.36
C TYR A 217 -19.78 6.64 -3.20
N PHE A 218 -18.46 6.79 -3.19
CA PHE A 218 -17.77 8.06 -2.99
C PHE A 218 -17.25 8.67 -4.29
N VAL A 219 -17.09 7.85 -5.32
CA VAL A 219 -16.59 8.27 -6.64
C VAL A 219 -17.69 8.33 -7.71
N GLY A 220 -18.90 7.82 -7.42
CA GLY A 220 -20.02 7.78 -8.36
C GLY A 220 -20.84 9.07 -8.48
N ASP A 221 -20.65 10.05 -7.58
CA ASP A 221 -21.37 11.33 -7.60
C ASP A 221 -20.76 12.39 -8.56
N THR A 222 -19.75 12.02 -9.35
CA THR A 222 -19.06 12.91 -10.30
C THR A 222 -19.47 12.72 -11.77
N CYS A 223 -20.54 11.96 -12.06
CA CYS A 223 -21.15 11.86 -13.40
C CYS A 223 -22.44 12.69 -13.51
#